data_AF-A0A2K3URL8-F1
#
_entry.id   AF-A0A2K3URL8-F1
#
_cell.length_a   1.000
_cell.length_b   1.000
_cell.length_c   1.000
_cell.angle_alpha   90.00
_cell.angle_beta   90.00
_cell.angle_gamma   90.00
#
_symmetry.space_group_name_H-M   'P 1'
#
loop_
_entity.id
_entity.type
_entity.pdbx_description
1 polymer ?
#
loop_
_entity_poly.entity_id
_entity_poly.type
_entity_poly.pdbx_seq_one_letter_code
_entity_poly.pdbx_strand_id
1 'polypeptide(L)'
;MTVLEQQDVQPAHWTPAQRTRNERMSAFLRALHVEGMLTAACAASGVSLPSVRRWRNDFPSFDEAVTEFLTRIRLSAVEDNMYRIATSTDPKIANATVKAGEFLARAWDREQYGERQRIDQTITVNGQVQIVHEARDTIRQELRASRQQRLLALQTIDAPPSSGDRGS
;
A
#
# COMPACT_ATOMS: atom_id res chain seq x y z
N MET A 1 24.62 -12.72 -13.75
CA MET A 1 23.44 -12.15 -14.43
C MET A 1 22.52 -13.32 -14.74
N THR A 2 21.74 -13.73 -13.74
CA THR A 2 20.94 -14.96 -13.80
C THR A 2 19.50 -14.52 -14.00
N VAL A 3 19.03 -14.65 -15.23
CA VAL A 3 17.62 -14.47 -15.58
C VAL A 3 16.87 -15.59 -14.86
N LEU A 4 16.14 -15.23 -13.80
CA LEU A 4 15.11 -16.10 -13.26
C LEU A 4 14.05 -16.21 -14.35
N GLU A 5 14.06 -17.33 -15.07
CA GLU A 5 12.95 -17.79 -15.87
C GLU A 5 11.70 -17.80 -14.98
N GLN A 6 10.90 -16.74 -15.06
CA GLN A 6 9.47 -16.85 -14.80
C GLN A 6 8.94 -17.78 -15.88
N GLN A 7 8.92 -19.08 -15.58
CA GLN A 7 8.09 -20.03 -16.30
C GLN A 7 6.64 -19.59 -16.11
N ASP A 8 6.15 -18.79 -17.04
CA ASP A 8 4.73 -18.75 -17.39
C ASP A 8 4.35 -20.17 -17.82
N VAL A 9 3.94 -20.98 -16.85
CA VAL A 9 3.48 -22.35 -17.09
C VAL A 9 2.24 -22.27 -17.98
N GLN A 10 2.46 -22.52 -19.27
CA GLN A 10 1.44 -22.62 -20.31
C GLN A 10 0.25 -23.50 -19.84
N PRO A 11 -1.01 -23.11 -20.09
CA PRO A 11 -2.22 -23.78 -19.60
C PRO A 11 -2.44 -25.21 -20.14
N ALA A 12 -1.57 -25.69 -21.04
CA ALA A 12 -1.64 -27.00 -21.69
C ALA A 12 -1.28 -28.16 -20.75
N HIS A 13 -0.50 -27.93 -19.69
CA HIS A 13 -0.01 -29.00 -18.80
C HIS A 13 -0.78 -29.12 -17.48
N TRP A 14 -1.82 -28.32 -17.28
CA TRP A 14 -2.60 -28.37 -16.04
C TRP A 14 -3.53 -29.57 -16.01
N THR A 15 -3.55 -30.25 -14.87
CA THR A 15 -4.61 -31.22 -14.57
C THR A 15 -5.96 -30.51 -14.57
N PRO A 16 -7.08 -31.22 -14.88
CA PRO A 16 -8.41 -30.63 -14.84
C PRO A 16 -8.73 -29.93 -13.51
N ALA A 17 -8.30 -30.50 -12.39
CA ALA A 17 -8.48 -29.92 -11.06
C ALA A 17 -7.71 -28.59 -10.88
N GLN A 18 -6.49 -28.50 -11.40
CA GLN A 18 -5.69 -27.25 -11.36
C GLN A 18 -6.33 -26.18 -12.23
N ARG A 19 -6.85 -26.54 -13.41
CA ARG A 19 -7.55 -25.61 -14.30
C ARG A 19 -8.80 -25.01 -13.62
N THR A 20 -9.69 -25.84 -13.10
CA THR A 20 -10.90 -25.38 -12.40
C THR A 20 -10.57 -24.50 -11.19
N ARG A 21 -9.51 -24.84 -10.44
CA ARG A 21 -9.06 -24.01 -9.31
C ARG A 21 -8.56 -22.64 -9.78
N ASN A 22 -7.69 -22.62 -10.78
CA ASN A 22 -7.10 -21.38 -11.28
C ASN A 22 -8.18 -20.49 -11.91
N GLU A 23 -9.15 -21.06 -12.63
CA GLU A 23 -10.32 -20.33 -13.14
C GLU A 23 -11.13 -19.68 -12.01
N ARG A 24 -11.37 -20.40 -10.91
CA ARG A 24 -12.06 -19.86 -9.72
C ARG A 24 -11.26 -18.78 -9.04
N MET A 25 -9.94 -18.94 -8.92
CA MET A 25 -9.04 -17.92 -8.36
C MET A 25 -9.04 -16.65 -9.22
N SER A 26 -8.94 -16.78 -10.54
CA SER A 26 -9.02 -15.65 -11.48
C SER A 26 -10.41 -15.00 -11.50
N ALA A 27 -11.49 -15.77 -11.37
CA ALA A 27 -12.84 -15.23 -11.23
C ALA A 27 -12.98 -14.41 -9.93
N PHE A 28 -12.44 -14.92 -8.83
CA PHE A 28 -12.40 -14.19 -7.56
C PHE A 28 -11.60 -12.89 -7.65
N LEU A 29 -10.40 -12.90 -8.23
CA LEU A 29 -9.57 -11.69 -8.36
C LEU A 29 -10.27 -10.62 -9.22
N ARG A 30 -10.94 -11.02 -10.31
CA ARG A 30 -11.76 -10.10 -11.11
C ARG A 30 -12.93 -9.53 -10.31
N ALA A 31 -13.64 -10.36 -9.56
CA ALA A 31 -14.71 -9.90 -8.68
C ALA A 31 -14.18 -8.97 -7.57
N LEU A 32 -12.99 -9.23 -7.04
CA LEU A 32 -12.34 -8.39 -6.05
C LEU A 32 -12.05 -6.98 -6.60
N HIS A 33 -11.58 -6.90 -7.85
CA HIS A 33 -11.37 -5.62 -8.52
C HIS A 33 -12.65 -4.80 -8.72
N VAL A 34 -13.79 -5.45 -8.97
CA VAL A 34 -15.07 -4.76 -9.21
C VAL A 34 -15.76 -4.38 -7.90
N GLU A 35 -15.85 -5.33 -6.97
CA GLU A 35 -16.63 -5.18 -5.73
C GLU A 35 -15.86 -4.43 -4.63
N GLY A 36 -14.53 -4.40 -4.70
CA GLY A 36 -13.68 -3.74 -3.73
C GLY A 36 -13.62 -4.42 -2.35
N MET A 37 -14.46 -5.41 -2.06
CA MET A 37 -14.51 -6.10 -0.76
C MET A 37 -14.38 -7.61 -0.90
N LEU A 38 -13.60 -8.25 0.00
CA LEU A 38 -13.41 -9.70 0.00
C LEU A 38 -14.74 -10.47 0.12
N THR A 39 -15.66 -10.03 0.97
CA THR A 39 -16.95 -10.70 1.18
C THR A 39 -17.88 -10.59 -0.03
N ALA A 40 -17.96 -9.40 -0.64
CA ALA A 40 -18.72 -9.19 -1.86
C ALA A 40 -18.12 -9.95 -3.05
N ALA A 41 -16.79 -9.94 -3.19
CA ALA A 41 -16.07 -10.72 -4.19
C ALA A 41 -16.29 -12.24 -4.05
N CYS A 42 -16.35 -12.75 -2.80
CA CYS A 42 -16.71 -14.14 -2.53
C CYS A 42 -18.13 -14.45 -3.04
N ALA A 43 -19.10 -13.58 -2.75
CA ALA A 43 -20.48 -13.76 -3.19
C ALA A 43 -20.59 -13.71 -4.74
N ALA A 44 -19.94 -12.75 -5.39
CA ALA A 44 -19.98 -12.57 -6.84
C ALA A 44 -19.26 -13.70 -7.61
N SER A 45 -18.18 -14.24 -7.06
CA SER A 45 -17.42 -15.34 -7.68
C SER A 45 -17.94 -16.74 -7.31
N GLY A 46 -18.88 -16.85 -6.37
CA GLY A 46 -19.36 -18.12 -5.84
C GLY A 46 -18.29 -18.90 -5.04
N VAL A 47 -17.23 -18.22 -4.59
CA VAL A 47 -16.15 -18.82 -3.81
C VAL A 47 -16.34 -18.53 -2.34
N SER A 48 -16.19 -19.55 -1.48
CA SER A 48 -16.28 -19.37 -0.04
C SER A 48 -15.06 -18.64 0.53
N LEU A 49 -15.27 -17.79 1.55
CA LEU A 49 -14.17 -17.10 2.24
C LEU A 49 -13.11 -18.05 2.84
N PRO A 50 -13.47 -19.22 3.43
CA PRO A 50 -12.46 -20.21 3.85
C PRO A 50 -11.59 -20.71 2.71
N SER A 51 -12.15 -20.93 1.51
CA SER A 51 -11.37 -21.32 0.33
C SER A 51 -10.36 -20.25 -0.07
N VAL A 52 -10.78 -18.97 -0.06
CA VAL A 52 -9.89 -17.83 -0.35
C VAL A 52 -8.76 -17.77 0.68
N ARG A 53 -9.07 -17.89 1.98
CA ARG A 53 -8.05 -17.89 3.04
C ARG A 53 -7.04 -19.03 2.86
N ARG A 54 -7.53 -20.23 2.53
CA ARG A 54 -6.67 -21.36 2.22
C ARG A 54 -5.78 -21.08 1.01
N TRP A 55 -6.33 -20.53 -0.07
CA TRP A 55 -5.55 -20.22 -1.25
C TRP A 55 -4.48 -19.15 -1.02
N ARG A 56 -4.74 -18.16 -0.16
CA ARG A 56 -3.73 -17.19 0.25
C ARG A 56 -2.55 -17.85 0.97
N ASN A 57 -2.80 -18.89 1.77
CA ASN A 57 -1.72 -19.65 2.42
C ASN A 57 -1.00 -20.59 1.45
N ASP A 58 -1.76 -21.26 0.58
CA ASP A 58 -1.24 -22.33 -0.29
C ASP A 58 -0.54 -21.77 -1.56
N PHE A 59 -0.86 -20.55 -2.00
CA PHE A 59 -0.39 -19.95 -3.26
C PHE A 59 0.12 -18.51 -3.05
N PRO A 60 1.45 -18.31 -2.93
CA PRO A 60 2.04 -16.99 -2.66
C PRO A 60 1.67 -15.91 -3.68
N SER A 61 1.65 -16.24 -4.98
CA SER A 61 1.30 -15.27 -6.04
C SER A 61 -0.15 -14.79 -5.96
N PHE A 62 -1.06 -15.63 -5.44
CA PHE A 62 -2.44 -15.22 -5.21
C PHE A 62 -2.55 -14.33 -3.97
N ASP A 63 -1.80 -14.62 -2.92
CA ASP A 63 -1.75 -13.76 -1.73
C ASP A 63 -1.16 -12.39 -2.06
N GLU A 64 -0.10 -12.34 -2.87
CA GLU A 64 0.51 -11.11 -3.34
C GLU A 64 -0.49 -10.26 -4.13
N ALA A 65 -1.21 -10.85 -5.09
CA ALA A 65 -2.23 -10.14 -5.87
C ALA A 65 -3.38 -9.60 -4.98
N VAL A 66 -3.85 -10.38 -4.00
CA VAL A 66 -4.87 -9.92 -3.05
C VAL A 66 -4.33 -8.81 -2.15
N THR A 67 -3.10 -8.94 -1.68
CA THR A 67 -2.46 -7.97 -0.80
C THR A 67 -2.20 -6.66 -1.54
N GLU A 68 -1.67 -6.72 -2.76
CA GLU A 68 -1.47 -5.54 -3.62
C GLU A 68 -2.79 -4.80 -3.88
N PHE A 69 -3.88 -5.53 -4.15
CA PHE A 69 -5.19 -4.93 -4.29
C PHE A 69 -5.62 -4.18 -3.02
N LEU A 70 -5.46 -4.81 -1.86
CA LEU A 70 -5.84 -4.22 -0.58
C LEU A 70 -4.98 -3.00 -0.20
N THR A 71 -3.66 -3.05 -0.44
CA THR A 71 -2.72 -2.00 -0.06
C THR A 71 -2.71 -0.83 -1.05
N ARG A 72 -2.76 -1.07 -2.36
CA ARG A 72 -2.61 0.00 -3.35
C ARG A 72 -3.94 0.60 -3.79
N ILE A 73 -4.91 -0.25 -4.11
CA ILE A 73 -6.17 0.21 -4.72
C ILE A 73 -7.16 0.61 -3.63
N ARG A 74 -7.29 -0.21 -2.60
CA ARG A 74 -8.33 0.00 -1.58
C ARG A 74 -7.95 1.06 -0.54
N LEU A 75 -6.67 1.19 -0.21
CA LEU A 75 -6.21 2.16 0.78
C LEU A 75 -6.54 3.60 0.37
N SER A 76 -6.25 3.99 -0.87
CA SER A 76 -6.61 5.30 -1.42
C SER A 76 -8.13 5.56 -1.38
N ALA A 77 -8.94 4.57 -1.75
CA ALA A 77 -10.40 4.70 -1.67
C ALA A 77 -10.92 4.83 -0.22
N VAL A 78 -10.27 4.17 0.74
CA VAL A 78 -10.60 4.31 2.16
C VAL A 78 -10.24 5.70 2.68
N GLU A 79 -9.08 6.24 2.31
CA GLU A 79 -8.69 7.61 2.68
C GLU A 79 -9.69 8.65 2.16
N ASP A 80 -10.03 8.59 0.87
CA ASP A 80 -11.00 9.51 0.26
C ASP A 80 -12.36 9.43 0.96
N ASN A 81 -12.79 8.21 1.32
CA ASN A 81 -14.05 8.00 2.01
C ASN A 81 -13.99 8.50 3.46
N MET A 82 -12.86 8.36 4.15
CA MET A 82 -12.65 8.94 5.49
C MET A 82 -12.76 10.47 5.45
N TYR A 83 -12.11 11.14 4.48
CA TYR A 83 -12.23 12.60 4.32
C TYR A 83 -13.65 13.04 3.98
N ARG A 84 -14.33 12.32 3.09
CA ARG A 84 -15.72 12.60 2.71
C ARG A 84 -16.70 12.41 3.88
N ILE A 85 -16.50 11.40 4.72
CA ILE A 85 -17.38 11.12 5.86
C ILE A 85 -17.07 12.06 7.03
N ALA A 86 -15.80 12.40 7.27
CA ALA A 86 -15.41 13.40 8.26
C ALA A 86 -16.06 14.77 7.98
N THR A 87 -16.36 15.06 6.72
CA THR A 87 -17.02 16.30 6.28
C THR A 87 -18.55 16.22 6.24
N SER A 88 -19.17 15.07 6.55
CA SER A 88 -20.62 14.83 6.39
C SER A 88 -21.36 14.28 7.64
N THR A 89 -22.38 15.04 8.05
CA THR A 89 -23.74 14.70 8.56
C THR A 89 -24.04 13.90 9.85
N ASP A 90 -23.12 13.21 10.53
CA ASP A 90 -23.34 12.80 11.95
C ASP A 90 -21.99 12.58 12.66
N PRO A 91 -21.62 13.38 13.68
CA PRO A 91 -20.34 13.26 14.38
C PRO A 91 -20.06 11.87 14.96
N LYS A 92 -21.09 11.13 15.39
CA LYS A 92 -20.92 9.80 15.98
C LYS A 92 -20.58 8.77 14.91
N ILE A 93 -21.33 8.77 13.82
CA ILE A 93 -21.10 7.87 12.68
C ILE A 93 -19.77 8.22 12.03
N ALA A 94 -19.49 9.51 11.83
CA ALA A 94 -18.24 9.97 11.24
C ALA A 94 -17.02 9.51 12.05
N ASN A 95 -17.04 9.68 13.37
CA ASN A 95 -15.95 9.23 14.24
C ASN A 95 -15.77 7.69 14.20
N ALA A 96 -16.86 6.93 14.24
CA ALA A 96 -16.80 5.48 14.15
C ALA A 96 -16.23 5.01 12.80
N THR A 97 -16.64 5.62 11.70
CA THR A 97 -16.17 5.26 10.36
C THR A 97 -14.73 5.69 10.12
N VAL A 98 -14.33 6.89 10.57
CA VAL A 98 -12.93 7.34 10.48
C VAL A 98 -12.01 6.40 11.27
N LYS A 99 -12.37 6.05 12.51
CA LYS A 99 -11.58 5.09 13.31
C LYS A 99 -11.50 3.70 12.70
N ALA A 100 -12.60 3.21 12.12
CA ALA A 100 -12.58 1.94 11.40
C ALA A 100 -11.67 2.00 10.16
N GLY A 101 -11.69 3.13 9.43
CA GLY A 101 -10.79 3.40 8.32
C GLY A 101 -9.31 3.45 8.73
N GLU A 102 -8.98 4.17 9.81
CA GLU A 102 -7.62 4.22 10.37
C GLU A 102 -7.12 2.84 10.79
N PHE A 103 -7.98 2.03 11.41
CA PHE A 103 -7.65 0.66 11.78
C PHE A 103 -7.34 -0.21 10.56
N LEU A 104 -8.14 -0.10 9.50
CA LEU A 104 -7.90 -0.83 8.25
C LEU A 104 -6.61 -0.37 7.56
N ALA A 105 -6.37 0.95 7.51
CA ALA A 105 -5.16 1.51 6.93
C ALA A 105 -3.90 1.00 7.64
N ARG A 106 -3.91 1.00 8.99
CA ARG A 106 -2.83 0.43 9.81
C ARG A 106 -2.61 -1.06 9.59
N ALA A 107 -3.69 -1.82 9.35
CA ALA A 107 -3.62 -3.26 9.13
C ALA A 107 -3.06 -3.61 7.73
N TRP A 108 -3.27 -2.75 6.73
CA TRP A 108 -2.77 -2.96 5.37
C TRP A 108 -1.38 -2.40 5.15
N ASP A 109 -1.09 -1.20 5.66
CA ASP A 109 0.22 -0.57 5.56
C ASP A 109 0.62 0.05 6.92
N ARG A 110 1.33 -0.75 7.71
CA ARG A 110 1.82 -0.33 9.02
C ARG A 110 2.98 0.66 8.92
N GLU A 111 3.75 0.64 7.84
CA GLU A 111 4.91 1.53 7.69
C GLU A 111 4.45 2.97 7.47
N GLN A 112 3.45 3.15 6.60
CA GLN A 112 2.89 4.46 6.31
C GLN A 112 1.89 4.93 7.38
N TYR A 113 0.98 4.07 7.85
CA TYR A 113 -0.14 4.44 8.72
C TYR A 113 0.00 4.00 10.18
N GLY A 114 1.09 3.32 10.53
CA GLY A 114 1.36 2.88 11.90
C GLY A 114 1.44 4.05 12.89
N GLU A 115 1.24 3.74 14.18
CA GLU A 115 1.40 4.74 15.22
C GLU A 115 2.86 5.20 15.31
N ARG A 116 3.09 6.46 14.95
CA ARG A 116 4.36 7.14 15.18
C ARG A 116 4.39 7.62 16.62
N GLN A 117 4.93 6.81 17.52
CA GLN A 117 5.14 7.21 18.90
C GLN A 117 6.35 8.15 18.98
N ARG A 118 6.11 9.37 19.46
CA ARG A 118 7.17 10.29 19.84
C ARG A 118 7.49 10.06 21.31
N ILE A 119 8.65 9.49 21.58
CA ILE A 119 9.17 9.31 22.93
C ILE A 119 10.11 10.47 23.22
N ASP A 120 9.66 11.43 24.02
CA ASP A 120 10.53 12.49 24.53
C ASP A 120 11.20 11.96 25.81
N GLN A 121 12.49 11.64 25.74
CA GLN A 121 13.27 11.25 26.92
C GLN A 121 13.81 12.49 27.61
N THR A 122 13.45 12.63 28.89
CA THR A 122 14.00 13.67 29.76
C THR A 122 15.11 13.06 30.60
N ILE A 123 16.34 13.52 30.39
CA ILE A 123 17.48 13.12 31.22
C ILE A 123 17.79 14.30 32.15
N THR A 124 17.70 14.06 33.45
CA THR A 124 18.05 15.06 34.47
C THR A 124 19.46 14.79 34.96
N VAL A 125 20.40 15.68 34.63
CA VAL A 125 21.79 15.62 35.12
C VAL A 125 22.05 16.89 35.93
N ASN A 126 22.47 16.74 37.19
CA ASN A 126 22.87 17.85 38.08
C ASN A 126 21.83 19.00 38.17
N GLY A 127 20.54 18.67 38.21
CA GLY A 127 19.46 19.66 38.34
C GLY A 127 19.08 20.40 37.05
N GLN A 128 19.70 20.07 35.92
CA GLN A 128 19.30 20.55 34.60
C GLN A 128 18.49 19.49 33.86
N VAL A 129 17.35 19.89 33.31
CA VAL A 129 16.47 19.08 32.47
C VAL A 129 16.96 19.17 31.03
N GLN A 130 17.52 18.08 30.50
CA GLN A 130 17.91 17.99 29.09
C GLN A 130 16.88 17.13 28.33
N ILE A 131 16.18 17.74 27.37
CA ILE A 131 15.20 17.05 26.52
C ILE A 131 15.88 16.66 25.20
N VAL A 132 16.18 15.37 25.04
CA VAL A 132 16.80 14.84 23.81
C VAL A 132 15.70 14.50 22.81
N HIS A 133 15.77 15.09 21.60
CA HIS A 133 14.76 14.93 20.55
C HIS A 133 15.33 14.12 19.36
N GLU A 134 15.39 12.79 19.45
CA GLU A 134 15.92 11.96 18.35
C GLU A 134 15.01 11.92 17.11
N ALA A 135 13.68 11.90 17.28
CA ALA A 135 12.74 11.74 16.16
C ALA A 135 12.62 12.98 15.24
N ARG A 136 12.99 14.17 15.75
CA ARG A 136 12.83 15.42 14.98
C ARG A 136 13.92 15.58 13.93
N ASP A 137 15.08 14.99 14.15
CA ASP A 137 16.22 15.07 13.25
C ASP A 137 16.14 14.01 12.14
N THR A 138 15.67 12.80 12.44
CA THR A 138 15.41 11.74 11.43
C THR A 138 14.32 12.17 10.45
N ILE A 139 13.16 12.64 10.92
CA ILE A 139 12.08 13.08 10.02
C ILE A 139 12.50 14.30 9.20
N ARG A 140 13.26 15.24 9.77
CA ARG A 140 13.79 16.39 9.01
C ARG A 140 14.83 15.96 7.98
N GLN A 141 15.67 14.98 8.29
CA GLN A 141 16.64 14.42 7.34
C GLN A 141 15.95 13.68 6.21
N GLU A 142 14.94 12.86 6.50
CA GLU A 142 14.13 12.16 5.51
C GLU A 142 13.32 13.12 4.62
N LEU A 143 12.68 14.14 5.21
CA LEU A 143 11.96 15.16 4.44
C LEU A 143 12.92 15.96 3.55
N ARG A 144 14.13 16.28 4.04
CA ARG A 144 15.16 16.98 3.25
C ARG A 144 15.68 16.08 2.13
N ALA A 145 15.94 14.81 2.39
CA ALA A 145 16.38 13.83 1.40
C ALA A 145 15.33 13.62 0.30
N SER A 146 14.06 13.45 0.67
CA SER A 146 12.94 13.31 -0.27
C SER A 146 12.73 14.59 -1.11
N ARG A 147 12.89 15.77 -0.50
CA ARG A 147 12.79 17.05 -1.21
C ARG A 147 13.97 17.30 -2.15
N GLN A 148 15.18 16.90 -1.77
CA GLN A 148 16.36 16.93 -2.66
C GLN A 148 16.21 15.98 -3.86
N GLN A 149 15.72 14.76 -3.64
CA GLN A 149 15.46 13.81 -4.73
C GLN A 149 14.42 14.34 -5.72
N ARG A 150 13.32 14.95 -5.24
CA ARG A 150 12.33 15.59 -6.11
C ARG A 150 12.89 16.79 -6.87
N LEU A 151 13.73 17.60 -6.25
CA LEU A 151 14.37 18.74 -6.92
C LEU A 151 15.37 18.29 -7.99
N LEU A 152 16.15 17.24 -7.74
CA LEU A 152 17.04 16.66 -8.73
C LEU A 152 16.28 16.05 -9.92
N ALA A 153 15.16 15.37 -9.66
CA ALA A 153 14.31 14.81 -10.71
C ALA A 153 13.64 15.87 -11.59
N LEU A 154 13.40 17.08 -11.06
CA LEU A 154 12.88 18.21 -11.82
C LEU A 154 13.98 18.91 -12.64
N GLN A 155 15.21 18.96 -12.13
CA GLN A 155 16.36 19.53 -12.87
C GLN A 155 16.81 18.68 -14.05
N THR A 156 16.57 17.37 -14.05
CA THR A 156 16.89 16.47 -15.17
C THR A 156 15.89 16.54 -16.32
N ILE A 157 14.74 17.20 -16.16
CA ILE A 157 13.69 17.27 -17.19
C ILE A 157 13.81 18.54 -18.06
N ASP A 158 14.43 19.62 -17.55
CA ASP A 158 14.50 20.93 -18.21
C ASP A 158 15.91 21.32 -18.71
N ALA A 159 16.75 20.35 -19.11
CA ALA A 159 17.96 20.66 -19.87
C ALA A 159 17.68 20.55 -21.38
N PRO A 160 17.25 21.63 -22.08
CA PRO A 160 17.33 21.66 -23.53
C PRO A 160 18.81 21.59 -23.95
N PRO A 161 19.17 20.83 -25.00
CA PRO A 161 20.53 20.85 -25.51
C PRO A 161 20.88 22.27 -25.94
N SER A 162 21.91 22.84 -25.32
CA SER A 162 22.52 24.10 -25.71
C SER A 162 22.94 24.02 -27.18
N SER A 163 22.12 24.57 -28.09
CA SER A 163 22.52 24.90 -29.44
C SER A 163 23.45 26.11 -29.40
N GLY A 164 24.73 25.84 -29.13
CA GLY A 164 25.82 26.78 -29.34
C GLY A 164 26.20 26.80 -30.82
N ASP A 165 25.58 27.72 -31.55
CA ASP A 165 25.99 28.18 -32.86
C ASP A 165 27.41 28.80 -32.79
N ARG A 166 28.30 28.37 -33.70
CA ARG A 166 29.22 29.19 -34.55
C ARG A 166 30.55 28.49 -34.88
N GLY A 167 30.83 28.41 -36.16
CA GLY A 167 32.18 28.21 -36.69
C GLY A 167 32.15 28.05 -38.20
N SER A 168 32.47 29.13 -38.90
CA SER A 168 32.54 29.29 -40.35
C SER A 168 33.51 28.34 -41.05
#